data_AF-A0AAN9EJT6-F1
#
_entry.id   AF-A0AAN9EJT6-F1
#
_cell.length_a   1.000
_cell.length_b   1.000
_cell.length_c   1.000
_cell.angle_alpha   90.00
_cell.angle_beta   90.00
_cell.angle_gamma   90.00
#
_symmetry.space_group_name_H-M   'P 1'
#
loop_
_entity.id
_entity.type
_entity.pdbx_description
1 polymer ?
#
loop_
_entity_poly.entity_id
_entity_poly.type
_entity_poly.pdbx_seq_one_letter_code
_entity_poly.pdbx_strand_id
1 'polypeptide(L)'
;MSILSIPTPDYRLAPENRLPAAIDNGFAIVRWLRDQAVSDKPDHWLSEVADFGCVFISGDSAGANIVHNLAARLGSGSPEMAAVRVKGYVLLEPFFGGTVPSKSEDEGPKDAFLNMELIDRLVNWMIHNSC
;
A
#
# COMPACT_ATOMS: atom_id res chain seq x y z
N MET A 1 0.90 -6.60 -21.46
CA MET A 1 1.04 -6.45 -20.00
C MET A 1 0.09 -5.34 -19.60
N SER A 2 -1.10 -5.69 -19.11
CA SER A 2 -2.10 -4.71 -18.66
C SER A 2 -1.72 -4.31 -17.24
N ILE A 3 -1.23 -3.09 -17.05
CA ILE A 3 -1.02 -2.54 -15.71
C ILE A 3 -2.36 -1.99 -15.25
N LEU A 4 -3.05 -2.75 -14.41
CA LEU A 4 -4.29 -2.31 -13.79
C LEU A 4 -3.95 -1.52 -12.52
N SER A 5 -3.92 -0.19 -12.64
CA SER A 5 -3.87 0.68 -11.47
C SER A 5 -5.29 0.82 -10.93
N ILE A 6 -5.59 0.10 -9.84
CA ILE A 6 -6.80 0.36 -9.07
C ILE A 6 -6.45 1.55 -8.18
N PRO A 7 -6.93 2.79 -8.45
CA PRO A 7 -6.80 3.84 -7.47
C PRO A 7 -7.50 3.33 -6.22
N THR A 8 -6.78 3.19 -5.12
CA THR A 8 -7.40 2.91 -3.83
C THR A 8 -8.38 4.04 -3.57
N PRO A 9 -9.71 3.83 -3.69
CA PRO A 9 -10.63 4.92 -3.43
C PRO A 9 -10.49 5.24 -1.95
N ASP A 10 -10.02 6.45 -1.64
CA ASP A 10 -9.90 7.03 -0.30
C ASP A 10 -9.68 5.99 0.80
N TYR A 11 -8.51 5.33 0.78
CA TYR A 11 -8.13 4.60 1.99
C TYR A 11 -8.14 5.58 3.15
N ARG A 12 -8.61 5.11 4.31
CA ARG A 12 -8.87 6.02 5.40
C ARG A 12 -7.57 6.71 5.82
N LEU A 13 -7.63 8.04 5.88
CA LEU A 13 -6.46 8.88 6.16
C LEU A 13 -6.30 9.12 7.66
N ALA A 14 -5.04 9.24 8.05
CA ALA A 14 -4.66 9.80 9.33
C ALA A 14 -4.80 11.33 9.27
N PRO A 15 -5.11 12.01 10.40
CA PRO A 15 -5.15 11.48 11.77
C PRO A 15 -6.48 10.86 12.21
N GLU A 16 -7.56 11.02 11.45
CA GLU A 16 -8.90 10.52 11.80
C GLU A 16 -8.93 8.99 11.88
N ASN A 17 -8.16 8.34 11.00
CA ASN A 17 -8.04 6.89 10.91
C ASN A 17 -6.55 6.52 10.84
N ARG A 18 -5.90 6.54 12.00
CA ARG A 18 -4.49 6.17 12.16
C ARG A 18 -4.21 4.73 11.70
N LEU A 19 -2.94 4.41 11.49
CA LEU A 19 -2.54 3.03 11.19
C LEU A 19 -3.05 2.07 12.29
N PRO A 20 -3.51 0.86 11.93
CA PRO A 20 -3.38 0.19 10.63
C PRO A 20 -4.55 0.42 9.64
N ALA A 21 -5.41 1.42 9.83
CA ALA A 21 -6.65 1.55 9.06
C ALA A 21 -6.47 1.57 7.53
N ALA A 22 -5.44 2.25 7.03
CA ALA A 22 -5.09 2.31 5.61
C ALA A 22 -4.55 0.95 5.09
N ILE A 23 -3.79 0.23 5.91
CA ILE A 23 -3.29 -1.11 5.60
C ILE A 23 -4.47 -2.08 5.45
N ASP A 24 -5.45 -2.00 6.36
CA ASP A 24 -6.67 -2.82 6.30
C ASP A 24 -7.49 -2.54 5.02
N ASN A 25 -7.54 -1.29 4.57
CA ASN A 25 -8.16 -0.95 3.29
C ASN A 25 -7.42 -1.59 2.11
N GLY A 26 -6.07 -1.59 2.13
CA GLY A 26 -5.27 -2.32 1.14
C GLY A 26 -5.64 -3.80 1.07
N PHE A 27 -5.78 -4.47 2.22
CA PHE A 27 -6.22 -5.87 2.26
C PHE A 27 -7.65 -6.06 1.76
N ALA A 28 -8.54 -5.11 2.04
CA ALA A 28 -9.92 -5.16 1.55
C ALA A 28 -9.99 -5.09 0.02
N ILE A 29 -9.15 -4.25 -0.60
CA ILE A 29 -9.07 -4.14 -2.07
C ILE A 29 -8.53 -5.43 -2.68
N VAL A 30 -7.53 -6.04 -2.07
CA VAL A 30 -7.01 -7.34 -2.53
C VAL A 30 -8.09 -8.42 -2.48
N ARG A 31 -8.87 -8.50 -1.39
CA ARG A 31 -10.01 -9.43 -1.29
C ARG A 31 -11.10 -9.12 -2.31
N TRP A 32 -11.40 -7.84 -2.52
CA TRP A 32 -12.35 -7.44 -3.55
C TRP A 32 -11.88 -7.87 -4.94
N LEU A 33 -10.59 -7.69 -5.27
CA LEU A 33 -10.03 -8.12 -6.56
C LEU A 33 -10.12 -9.64 -6.75
N ARG A 34 -9.90 -10.40 -5.68
CA ARG A 34 -10.12 -11.84 -5.65
C ARG A 34 -11.58 -12.20 -5.96
N ASP A 35 -12.52 -11.51 -5.33
CA ASP A 35 -13.94 -11.75 -5.53
C ASP A 35 -14.37 -11.41 -6.98
N GLN A 36 -13.77 -10.36 -7.57
CA GLN A 36 -13.95 -10.04 -8.99
C GLN A 36 -13.43 -11.16 -9.91
N ALA A 37 -12.30 -11.78 -9.57
CA ALA A 37 -11.69 -12.85 -10.38
C ALA A 37 -12.55 -14.12 -10.48
N VAL A 38 -13.42 -14.37 -9.50
CA VAL A 38 -14.29 -15.56 -9.43
C VAL A 38 -15.77 -15.24 -9.64
N SER A 39 -16.12 -13.97 -9.85
CA SER A 39 -17.50 -13.55 -10.03
C SER A 39 -18.03 -13.99 -11.39
N ASP A 40 -19.28 -14.46 -11.45
CA ASP A 40 -20.01 -14.67 -12.70
C ASP A 40 -20.39 -13.34 -13.38
N LYS A 41 -20.33 -12.24 -12.63
CA LYS A 41 -20.64 -10.87 -13.07
C LYS A 41 -19.60 -9.91 -12.50
N PRO A 42 -18.34 -9.97 -12.96
CA PRO A 42 -17.32 -9.02 -12.55
C PRO A 42 -17.70 -7.62 -13.03
N ASP A 43 -17.11 -6.60 -12.42
CA ASP A 43 -17.20 -5.23 -12.90
C ASP A 43 -16.74 -5.17 -14.36
N HIS A 44 -17.57 -4.60 -15.23
CA HIS A 44 -17.40 -4.70 -16.68
C HIS A 44 -16.01 -4.22 -17.14
N TRP A 45 -15.53 -3.12 -16.56
CA TRP A 45 -14.23 -2.54 -16.86
C TRP A 45 -13.05 -3.45 -16.50
N LEU A 46 -13.18 -4.32 -15.49
CA LEU A 46 -12.15 -5.32 -15.15
C LEU A 46 -12.18 -6.47 -16.15
N SER A 47 -13.37 -6.96 -16.50
CA SER A 47 -13.52 -8.11 -17.39
C SER A 47 -12.91 -7.90 -18.77
N GLU A 48 -12.85 -6.66 -19.23
CA GLU A 48 -12.30 -6.29 -20.54
C GLU A 48 -10.77 -6.19 -20.57
N VAL A 49 -10.12 -5.96 -19.42
CA VAL A 49 -8.69 -5.55 -19.39
C VAL A 49 -7.82 -6.30 -18.38
N ALA A 50 -8.43 -6.92 -17.35
CA ALA A 50 -7.71 -7.50 -16.23
C ALA A 50 -7.27 -8.95 -16.53
N ASP A 51 -5.98 -9.21 -16.43
CA ASP A 51 -5.43 -10.56 -16.36
C ASP A 51 -5.18 -10.93 -14.89
N PHE A 52 -6.15 -11.62 -14.27
CA PHE A 52 -6.03 -12.08 -12.89
C PHE A 52 -4.91 -13.12 -12.70
N GLY A 53 -4.38 -13.72 -13.78
CA GLY A 53 -3.20 -14.58 -13.76
C GLY A 53 -1.86 -13.83 -13.71
N CYS A 54 -1.90 -12.49 -13.85
CA CYS A 54 -0.72 -11.63 -13.91
C CYS A 54 -0.98 -10.26 -13.24
N VAL A 55 -1.04 -10.24 -11.91
CA VAL A 55 -1.27 -9.00 -11.14
C VAL A 55 0.03 -8.48 -10.52
N PHE A 56 0.22 -7.17 -10.57
CA PHE A 56 1.25 -6.46 -9.80
C PHE A 56 0.58 -5.46 -8.88
N ILE A 57 1.08 -5.33 -7.65
CA ILE A 57 0.59 -4.36 -6.68
C ILE A 57 1.69 -3.33 -6.45
N SER A 58 1.40 -2.06 -6.71
CA SER A 58 2.38 -0.98 -6.61
C SER A 58 1.88 0.13 -5.71
N GLY A 59 2.81 0.83 -5.07
CA GLY A 59 2.52 2.03 -4.30
C GLY A 59 3.74 2.94 -4.25
N ASP A 60 3.52 4.22 -3.99
CA ASP A 60 4.55 5.24 -3.78
C ASP A 60 4.53 5.74 -2.33
N SER A 61 5.69 6.08 -1.77
CA SER A 61 5.79 6.72 -0.44
C SER A 61 4.99 5.96 0.64
N ALA A 62 4.00 6.59 1.28
CA ALA A 62 3.11 5.95 2.25
C ALA A 62 2.27 4.81 1.64
N GLY A 63 1.90 4.90 0.37
CA GLY A 63 1.24 3.82 -0.37
C GLY A 63 2.17 2.60 -0.53
N ALA A 64 3.46 2.82 -0.77
CA ALA A 64 4.42 1.73 -0.82
C ALA A 64 4.62 1.05 0.55
N ASN A 65 4.47 1.79 1.66
CA ASN A 65 4.42 1.20 3.00
C ASN A 65 3.21 0.26 3.16
N ILE A 66 2.04 0.64 2.66
CA ILE A 66 0.86 -0.24 2.63
C ILE A 66 1.16 -1.49 1.81
N VAL A 67 1.68 -1.33 0.59
CA VAL A 67 2.02 -2.44 -0.31
C VAL A 67 3.05 -3.39 0.30
N HIS A 68 4.04 -2.86 1.03
CA HIS A 68 4.98 -3.67 1.79
C HIS A 68 4.27 -4.53 2.84
N ASN A 69 3.35 -3.96 3.62
CA ASN A 69 2.56 -4.71 4.60
C ASN A 69 1.67 -5.78 3.94
N LEU A 70 1.09 -5.49 2.77
CA LEU A 70 0.35 -6.49 1.98
C LEU A 70 1.27 -7.65 1.58
N ALA A 71 2.45 -7.34 1.05
CA ALA A 71 3.43 -8.35 0.63
C ALA A 71 3.87 -9.23 1.81
N ALA A 72 4.16 -8.63 2.96
CA ALA A 72 4.61 -9.34 4.15
C ALA A 72 3.55 -10.31 4.69
N ARG A 73 2.26 -9.94 4.65
CA ARG A 73 1.16 -10.78 5.18
C ARG A 73 0.63 -11.79 4.16
N LEU A 74 0.54 -11.43 2.89
CA LEU A 74 0.02 -12.33 1.85
C LEU A 74 1.08 -13.33 1.41
N GLY A 75 2.35 -12.93 1.30
CA GLY A 75 3.41 -13.84 0.89
C GLY A 75 3.12 -14.61 -0.41
N SER A 76 3.93 -15.63 -0.69
CA SER A 76 3.71 -16.50 -1.85
C SER A 76 2.69 -17.60 -1.52
N GLY A 77 1.67 -17.77 -2.37
CA GLY A 77 0.70 -18.86 -2.23
C GLY A 77 -0.36 -18.66 -1.14
N SER A 78 -0.57 -17.44 -0.63
CA SER A 78 -1.64 -17.22 0.34
C SER A 78 -3.02 -17.60 -0.22
N PRO A 79 -3.83 -18.33 0.57
CA PRO A 79 -5.23 -18.59 0.24
C PRO A 79 -6.07 -17.32 0.06
N GLU A 80 -5.69 -16.20 0.70
CA GLU A 80 -6.38 -14.91 0.53
C GLU A 80 -6.24 -14.36 -0.90
N MET A 81 -5.26 -14.84 -1.66
CA MET A 81 -5.04 -14.52 -3.07
C MET A 81 -5.57 -15.60 -4.03
N ALA A 82 -6.29 -16.62 -3.56
CA ALA A 82 -6.77 -17.69 -4.44
C ALA A 82 -7.58 -17.12 -5.62
N ALA A 83 -7.28 -17.51 -6.86
CA ALA A 83 -7.78 -16.95 -8.13
C ALA A 83 -7.11 -15.65 -8.64
N VAL A 84 -6.26 -14.99 -7.84
CA VAL A 84 -5.45 -13.86 -8.28
C VAL A 84 -3.98 -14.17 -8.11
N ARG A 85 -3.23 -14.23 -9.21
CA ARG A 85 -1.80 -14.50 -9.17
C ARG A 85 -1.00 -13.20 -9.16
N VAL A 86 -0.62 -12.76 -7.97
CA VAL A 86 0.34 -11.67 -7.78
C VAL A 86 1.73 -12.14 -8.20
N LYS A 87 2.31 -11.44 -9.17
CA LYS A 87 3.65 -11.70 -9.73
C LYS A 87 4.75 -10.90 -9.04
N GLY A 88 4.38 -9.79 -8.40
CA GLY A 88 5.31 -8.95 -7.69
C GLY A 88 4.65 -7.75 -7.03
N TYR A 89 5.41 -7.16 -6.12
CA TYR A 89 5.09 -5.91 -5.45
C TYR A 89 6.12 -4.86 -5.87
N VAL A 90 5.66 -3.68 -6.25
CA VAL A 90 6.53 -2.58 -6.70
C VAL A 90 6.45 -1.45 -5.68
N LEU A 91 7.56 -1.22 -4.97
CA LEU A 91 7.67 -0.20 -3.93
C LEU A 91 8.43 1.00 -4.48
N LEU A 92 7.74 2.11 -4.73
CA LEU A 92 8.35 3.34 -5.20
C LEU A 92 8.65 4.23 -3.99
N GLU A 93 9.92 4.50 -3.72
CA GLU A 93 10.38 5.37 -2.62
C GLU A 93 9.63 5.12 -1.30
N PRO A 94 9.64 3.89 -0.76
CA PRO A 94 8.73 3.54 0.31
C PRO A 94 9.03 4.32 1.60
N PHE A 95 7.98 4.91 2.16
CA PHE A 95 8.09 5.66 3.40
C PHE A 95 8.16 4.71 4.60
N PHE A 96 9.37 4.58 5.14
CA PHE A 96 9.64 3.87 6.38
C PHE A 96 10.35 4.81 7.36
N GLY A 97 10.11 4.58 8.65
CA GLY A 97 10.78 5.30 9.73
C GLY A 97 11.05 4.36 10.90
N GLY A 98 11.84 4.84 11.85
CA GLY A 98 12.19 4.11 13.07
C GLY A 98 12.36 5.06 14.25
N THR A 99 12.58 4.48 15.45
CA THR A 99 12.85 5.27 16.66
C THR A 99 14.27 5.84 16.73
N VAL A 100 15.15 5.39 15.83
CA VAL A 100 16.53 5.87 15.71
C VAL A 100 16.67 6.43 14.29
N PRO A 101 17.12 7.68 14.14
CA PRO A 101 17.38 8.26 12.83
C PRO A 101 18.36 7.41 12.03
N SER A 102 18.05 7.23 10.76
CA SER A 102 18.96 6.73 9.76
C SER A 102 19.96 7.81 9.35
N LYS A 103 21.06 7.38 8.72
CA LYS A 103 22.06 8.30 8.17
C LYS A 103 21.45 9.32 7.18
N SER A 104 20.48 8.90 6.37
CA SER A 104 19.80 9.80 5.41
C SER A 104 18.92 10.84 6.09
N GLU A 105 18.35 10.51 7.26
CA GLU A 105 17.56 11.45 8.07
C GLU A 105 18.48 12.45 8.78
N ASP A 106 19.62 12.00 9.32
CA ASP A 106 20.61 12.84 9.99
C ASP A 106 21.34 13.82 9.04
N GLU A 107 21.71 13.35 7.84
CA GLU A 107 22.49 14.11 6.86
C GLU A 107 21.60 14.84 5.83
N GLY A 108 20.28 14.73 5.94
CA GLY A 108 19.31 15.26 4.99
C GLY A 108 19.31 16.81 4.91
N PRO A 109 19.15 17.40 3.72
CA PRO A 109 19.00 18.86 3.58
C PRO A 109 17.78 19.38 4.34
N LYS A 110 17.94 20.45 5.11
CA LYS A 110 16.83 21.07 5.88
C LYS A 110 15.74 21.68 5.00
N ASP A 111 16.11 22.08 3.78
CA ASP A 111 15.26 22.65 2.74
C ASP A 111 14.73 21.61 1.74
N ALA A 112 14.96 20.31 2.00
CA ALA A 112 14.34 19.25 1.22
C ALA A 112 12.81 19.35 1.28
N PHE A 113 12.15 18.94 0.19
CA PHE A 113 10.68 18.87 0.11
C PHE A 113 10.08 18.03 1.26
N LEU A 114 10.70 16.90 1.57
CA LEU A 114 10.43 16.07 2.76
C LEU A 114 11.60 16.22 3.74
N ASN A 115 11.57 17.27 4.58
CA ASN A 115 12.53 17.47 5.66
C ASN A 115 12.08 16.77 6.96
N MET A 116 12.97 16.70 7.95
CA MET A 116 12.69 15.98 9.20
C MET A 116 11.51 16.57 10.00
N GLU A 117 11.27 17.89 9.95
CA GLU A 117 10.10 18.49 10.61
C GLU A 117 8.79 17.96 10.00
N LEU A 118 8.72 17.87 8.68
CA LEU A 118 7.55 17.34 7.99
C LEU A 118 7.39 15.84 8.21
N ILE A 119 8.49 15.09 8.17
CA ILE A 119 8.51 13.64 8.44
C ILE A 119 7.97 13.35 9.85
N ASP A 120 8.49 14.03 10.87
CA ASP A 120 8.03 13.86 12.26
C ASP A 120 6.54 14.17 12.39
N ARG A 121 6.07 15.24 11.76
CA ARG A 121 4.64 15.60 11.74
C ARG A 121 3.78 14.51 11.08
N LEU A 122 4.21 13.99 9.92
CA LEU A 122 3.50 12.93 9.21
C LEU A 122 3.42 11.67 10.06
N VAL A 123 4.54 11.25 10.66
CA VAL A 123 4.60 10.10 11.57
C VAL A 123 3.63 10.30 12.73
N ASN A 124 3.65 11.46 13.39
CA ASN A 124 2.76 11.78 14.50
C ASN A 124 1.27 11.78 14.14
N TRP A 125 0.91 12.06 12.89
CA TRP A 125 -0.46 11.86 12.42
C TRP A 125 -0.78 10.39 12.25
N MET A 126 0.14 9.62 11.66
CA MET A 126 -0.05 8.19 11.34
C MET A 126 -0.12 7.27 12.56
N ILE A 127 0.63 7.56 13.63
CA ILE A 127 0.74 6.71 14.82
C ILE A 127 0.16 7.38 16.07
N HIS A 128 -0.17 6.60 17.09
CA HIS A 128 -0.59 7.13 18.40
C HIS A 128 0.64 7.69 19.11
N ASN A 129 0.76 9.03 19.21
CA ASN A 129 1.67 9.62 20.18
C ASN A 129 1.01 9.59 21.56
N SER A 130 1.40 8.61 22.35
CA SER A 130 1.39 8.69 23.81
C SER A 130 2.81 8.39 24.29
N CYS A 131 3.72 9.29 23.96
CA CYS A 131 5.00 9.47 24.64
C CYS A 131 5.13 10.95 24.99
#